data_AF-A0A089IAL2-F1
#
_entry.id   AF-A0A089IAL2-F1
#
_cell.length_a   1.000
_cell.length_b   1.000
_cell.length_c   1.000
_cell.angle_alpha   90.00
_cell.angle_beta   90.00
_cell.angle_gamma   90.00
#
_symmetry.space_group_name_H-M   'P 1'
#
loop_
_entity.id
_entity.type
_entity.pdbx_description
1 polymer ?
#
loop_
_entity_poly.entity_id
_entity_poly.type
_entity_poly.pdbx_seq_one_letter_code
_entity_poly.pdbx_strand_id
1 'polypeptide(L)'
;MKEYDYSLDAIKGISCILMIVAHIPLYFNGNERVFQIIAGLAPVFFFAVSGVTTTLQVRRKSFRSLLSFYVLFAVIGFSYNLMWKPEVQAFSVMDVPQIIALGVLSVYLIEKYLKPSLYLYLLLALLVFLVHFFIGSLLPDFPFKSILFTETVGFTYFPWMFAFVAGIFAYRCSNHVNLIGALVAGALLVISSYGGVREADFIKYNMSVNYLLLSLFVLFGVFYLFRRKKSYAPSNLMLYFGKHSFLFLFTHLILILAFDRLGLGRLYIVWIWCLALVGTYVAMRVLLWLGRFIEPYMGYPAVWVLIVISVVAIPLVISNRDLIILAEASLGILFSLNYKKLSSLMPASPSSRQLPALQEVIHDKA
;
A
#
# COMPACT_ATOMS: atom_id res chain seq x y z
N MET A 1 -18.23 9.83 20.55
CA MET A 1 -16.97 9.68 19.78
C MET A 1 -17.08 8.41 18.96
N LYS A 2 -16.72 8.41 17.67
CA LYS A 2 -16.72 7.17 16.86
C LYS A 2 -15.53 6.30 17.32
N GLU A 3 -15.79 5.05 17.67
CA GLU A 3 -14.75 4.10 18.10
C GLU A 3 -13.67 3.94 17.03
N TYR A 4 -12.43 3.71 17.48
CA TYR A 4 -11.30 3.46 16.59
C TYR A 4 -11.49 2.13 15.86
N ASP A 5 -11.38 2.14 14.54
CA ASP A 5 -11.57 0.96 13.72
C ASP A 5 -10.25 0.19 13.52
N TYR A 6 -10.05 -0.83 14.37
CA TYR A 6 -8.87 -1.69 14.33
C TYR A 6 -8.81 -2.59 13.09
N SER A 7 -9.90 -2.77 12.35
CA SER A 7 -9.92 -3.67 11.19
C SER A 7 -8.98 -3.21 10.08
N LEU A 8 -8.86 -1.90 9.86
CA LEU A 8 -7.99 -1.34 8.83
C LEU A 8 -6.50 -1.52 9.16
N ASP A 9 -6.13 -1.44 10.43
CA ASP A 9 -4.78 -1.78 10.88
C ASP A 9 -4.52 -3.28 10.75
N ALA A 10 -5.49 -4.13 11.10
CA ALA A 10 -5.36 -5.57 10.91
C ALA A 10 -5.09 -5.94 9.45
N ILE A 11 -5.84 -5.35 8.51
CA ILE A 11 -5.67 -5.57 7.07
C ILE A 11 -4.27 -5.16 6.60
N LYS A 12 -3.79 -3.96 6.98
CA LYS A 12 -2.41 -3.52 6.70
C LYS A 12 -1.37 -4.45 7.33
N GLY A 13 -1.65 -4.98 8.52
CA GLY A 13 -0.78 -5.92 9.22
C GLY A 13 -0.57 -7.21 8.44
N ILE A 14 -1.65 -7.76 7.87
CA ILE A 14 -1.55 -8.90 6.95
C ILE A 14 -0.76 -8.53 5.71
N SER A 15 -0.97 -7.34 5.14
CA SER A 15 -0.17 -6.86 4.01
C SER A 15 1.31 -6.88 4.33
N CYS A 16 1.71 -6.41 5.53
CA CYS A 16 3.11 -6.44 5.97
C CYS A 16 3.65 -7.88 6.01
N ILE A 17 2.89 -8.82 6.56
CA ILE A 17 3.30 -10.24 6.60
C ILE A 17 3.43 -10.81 5.18
N LEU A 18 2.48 -10.52 4.29
CA LEU A 18 2.56 -10.93 2.88
C LEU A 18 3.75 -10.31 2.16
N MET A 19 4.16 -9.08 2.47
CA MET A 19 5.36 -8.47 1.88
C MET A 19 6.64 -9.25 2.17
N ILE A 20 6.78 -9.82 3.37
CA ILE A 20 7.94 -10.70 3.70
C ILE A 20 7.97 -11.88 2.73
N VAL A 21 6.83 -12.53 2.53
CA VAL A 21 6.68 -13.67 1.64
C VAL A 21 6.96 -13.27 0.18
N ALA A 22 6.61 -12.03 -0.22
CA ALA A 22 6.73 -11.54 -1.59
C ALA A 22 8.16 -11.15 -2.01
N HIS A 23 9.02 -10.74 -1.07
CA HIS A 23 10.28 -10.06 -1.37
C HIS A 23 11.55 -10.86 -1.07
N ILE A 24 11.41 -12.11 -0.64
CA ILE A 24 12.59 -12.93 -0.36
C ILE A 24 13.07 -13.58 -1.67
N PRO A 25 14.33 -13.32 -2.10
CA PRO A 25 14.91 -13.83 -3.33
C PRO A 25 15.31 -15.29 -3.12
N LEU A 26 14.33 -16.14 -2.87
CA LEU A 26 14.54 -17.58 -2.81
C LEU A 26 14.03 -18.16 -4.11
N TYR A 27 14.84 -18.99 -4.72
CA TYR A 27 14.50 -19.79 -5.88
C TYR A 27 13.26 -20.63 -5.53
N PHE A 28 12.08 -20.09 -5.82
CA PHE A 28 10.82 -20.79 -5.64
C PHE A 28 10.78 -21.93 -6.68
N ASN A 29 11.11 -23.12 -6.21
CA ASN A 29 11.09 -24.34 -7.01
C ASN A 29 9.77 -25.08 -6.75
N GLY A 30 8.99 -25.31 -7.81
CA GLY A 30 7.74 -26.08 -7.72
C GLY A 30 6.62 -25.38 -6.94
N ASN A 31 5.98 -26.11 -6.02
CA ASN A 31 4.71 -25.74 -5.37
C ASN A 31 4.76 -24.46 -4.51
N GLU A 32 5.94 -23.97 -4.16
CA GLU A 32 6.10 -22.78 -3.30
C GLU A 32 5.75 -21.47 -4.02
N ARG A 33 5.66 -21.47 -5.36
CA ARG A 33 5.25 -20.30 -6.16
C ARG A 33 3.81 -19.83 -5.88
N VAL A 34 2.94 -20.72 -5.41
CA VAL A 34 1.58 -20.35 -4.97
C VAL A 34 1.63 -19.31 -3.84
N PHE A 35 2.62 -19.42 -2.94
CA PHE A 35 2.80 -18.44 -1.87
C PHE A 35 3.22 -17.08 -2.42
N GLN A 36 4.01 -17.03 -3.49
CA GLN A 36 4.40 -15.78 -4.14
C GLN A 36 3.20 -15.08 -4.81
N ILE A 37 2.29 -15.84 -5.43
CA ILE A 37 1.05 -15.30 -6.01
C ILE A 37 0.19 -14.67 -4.92
N ILE A 38 -0.03 -15.39 -3.81
CA ILE A 38 -0.81 -14.90 -2.66
C ILE A 38 -0.11 -13.70 -2.00
N ALA A 39 1.20 -13.75 -1.83
CA ALA A 39 2.01 -12.67 -1.26
C ALA A 39 2.01 -11.41 -2.15
N GLY A 40 1.89 -11.61 -3.47
CA GLY A 40 1.69 -10.55 -4.45
C GLY A 40 0.49 -9.64 -4.15
N LEU A 41 -0.50 -10.12 -3.37
CA LEU A 41 -1.68 -9.36 -2.97
C LEU A 41 -1.42 -8.30 -1.88
N ALA A 42 -0.22 -8.25 -1.28
CA ALA A 42 0.09 -7.26 -0.25
C ALA A 42 -0.25 -5.80 -0.64
N PRO A 43 0.10 -5.31 -1.86
CA PRO A 43 -0.24 -3.96 -2.30
C PRO A 43 -1.75 -3.75 -2.45
N VAL A 44 -2.53 -4.77 -2.83
CA VAL A 44 -4.00 -4.68 -2.97
C VAL A 44 -4.61 -4.21 -1.64
N PHE A 45 -4.16 -4.78 -0.53
CA PHE A 45 -4.64 -4.40 0.79
C PHE A 45 -4.14 -3.03 1.24
N PHE A 46 -2.89 -2.67 0.97
CA PHE A 46 -2.39 -1.32 1.27
C PHE A 46 -3.17 -0.26 0.51
N PHE A 47 -3.43 -0.48 -0.77
CA PHE A 47 -4.19 0.43 -1.63
C PHE A 47 -5.65 0.51 -1.19
N ALA A 48 -6.28 -0.63 -0.87
CA ALA A 48 -7.64 -0.67 -0.35
C ALA A 48 -7.78 0.15 0.96
N VAL A 49 -6.89 -0.07 1.94
CA VAL A 49 -6.92 0.68 3.20
C VAL A 49 -6.59 2.16 2.99
N SER A 50 -5.64 2.50 2.12
CA SER A 50 -5.35 3.89 1.72
C SER A 50 -6.57 4.58 1.12
N GLY A 51 -7.31 3.89 0.24
CA GLY A 51 -8.57 4.39 -0.32
C GLY A 51 -9.59 4.69 0.78
N VAL A 52 -9.87 3.72 1.66
CA VAL A 52 -10.83 3.88 2.77
C VAL A 52 -10.45 5.05 3.68
N THR A 53 -9.20 5.08 4.14
CA THR A 53 -8.71 6.12 5.06
C THR A 53 -8.74 7.50 4.42
N THR A 54 -8.50 7.62 3.11
CA THR A 54 -8.65 8.88 2.37
C THR A 54 -10.07 9.41 2.49
N THR A 55 -11.09 8.57 2.34
CA THR A 55 -12.49 9.02 2.46
C THR A 55 -12.81 9.58 3.85
N LEU A 56 -12.13 9.08 4.89
CA LEU A 56 -12.22 9.60 6.25
C LEU A 56 -11.47 10.93 6.40
N GLN A 57 -10.33 11.08 5.72
CA GLN A 57 -9.50 12.29 5.73
C GLN A 57 -10.08 13.45 4.92
N VAL A 58 -10.78 13.18 3.80
CA VAL A 58 -11.43 14.20 2.94
C VAL A 58 -12.35 15.13 3.73
N ARG A 59 -12.96 14.62 4.81
CA ARG A 59 -13.86 15.40 5.68
C ARG A 59 -13.12 16.34 6.64
N ARG A 60 -11.83 16.12 6.87
CA ARG A 60 -11.05 16.77 7.95
C ARG A 60 -9.87 17.59 7.44
N LYS A 61 -9.39 17.33 6.22
CA LYS A 61 -8.17 17.92 5.67
C LYS A 61 -8.49 18.64 4.35
N SER A 62 -7.80 19.76 4.11
CA SER A 62 -7.89 20.48 2.84
C SER A 62 -7.12 19.75 1.74
N PHE A 63 -7.53 19.96 0.49
CA PHE A 63 -6.83 19.37 -0.66
C PHE A 63 -5.37 19.80 -0.71
N ARG A 64 -5.08 21.09 -0.47
CA ARG A 64 -3.71 21.63 -0.47
C ARG A 64 -2.82 20.91 0.55
N SER A 65 -3.32 20.68 1.77
CA SER A 65 -2.56 19.97 2.80
C SER A 65 -2.28 18.52 2.41
N LEU A 66 -3.26 17.81 1.85
CA LEU A 66 -3.06 16.44 1.36
C LEU A 66 -2.12 16.39 0.16
N LEU A 67 -2.28 17.32 -0.80
CA LEU A 67 -1.40 17.44 -1.96
C LEU A 67 0.05 17.64 -1.54
N SER A 68 0.33 18.62 -0.67
CA SER A 68 1.69 18.86 -0.18
C SER A 68 2.27 17.63 0.54
N PHE A 69 1.49 16.95 1.37
CA PHE A 69 1.93 15.73 2.04
C PHE A 69 2.26 14.61 1.06
N TYR A 70 1.35 14.33 0.13
CA TYR A 70 1.48 13.18 -0.76
C TYR A 70 2.49 13.41 -1.90
N VAL A 71 2.75 14.66 -2.29
CA VAL A 71 3.89 14.99 -3.16
C VAL A 71 5.21 14.65 -2.45
N LEU A 72 5.39 15.09 -1.20
CA LEU A 72 6.59 14.75 -0.43
C LEU A 72 6.68 13.24 -0.20
N PHE A 73 5.57 12.59 0.16
CA PHE A 73 5.50 11.14 0.32
C PHE A 73 5.91 10.38 -0.95
N ALA A 74 5.48 10.85 -2.14
CA ALA A 74 5.86 10.25 -3.41
C ALA A 74 7.36 10.39 -3.68
N VAL A 75 7.96 11.56 -3.37
CA VAL A 75 9.40 11.77 -3.53
C VAL A 75 10.20 10.88 -2.58
N ILE A 76 9.82 10.82 -1.31
CA ILE A 76 10.44 9.88 -0.35
C ILE A 76 10.21 8.42 -0.75
N GLY A 77 9.13 8.14 -1.47
CA GLY A 77 8.91 6.85 -2.10
C GLY A 77 10.07 6.40 -2.98
N PHE A 78 10.81 7.32 -3.61
CA PHE A 78 11.98 6.95 -4.42
C PHE A 78 13.11 6.37 -3.58
N SER A 79 13.22 6.68 -2.29
CA SER A 79 14.15 5.98 -1.40
C SER A 79 13.87 4.48 -1.38
N TYR A 80 12.59 4.07 -1.40
CA TYR A 80 12.23 2.67 -1.47
C TYR A 80 12.64 2.04 -2.81
N ASN A 81 12.44 2.76 -3.92
CA ASN A 81 12.85 2.29 -5.25
C ASN A 81 14.38 2.12 -5.32
N LEU A 82 15.13 3.08 -4.76
CA LEU A 82 16.59 3.10 -4.78
C LEU A 82 17.21 1.99 -3.92
N MET A 83 16.49 1.51 -2.89
CA MET A 83 16.92 0.32 -2.15
C MET A 83 16.89 -0.94 -3.02
N TRP A 84 15.92 -1.06 -3.94
CA TRP A 84 15.84 -2.17 -4.90
C TRP A 84 16.76 -1.98 -6.09
N LYS A 85 16.85 -0.75 -6.60
CA LYS A 85 17.59 -0.37 -7.80
C LYS A 85 18.41 0.88 -7.47
N PRO A 86 19.63 0.74 -6.92
CA PRO A 86 20.46 1.87 -6.50
C PRO A 86 21.11 2.58 -7.69
N GLU A 87 20.29 3.04 -8.62
CA GLU A 87 20.65 3.59 -9.93
C GLU A 87 19.62 4.67 -10.30
N VAL A 88 20.01 5.66 -11.11
CA VAL A 88 19.14 6.81 -11.47
C VAL A 88 17.87 6.37 -12.21
N GLN A 89 17.91 5.22 -12.90
CA GLN A 89 16.75 4.63 -13.56
C GLN A 89 15.62 4.27 -12.57
N ALA A 90 15.88 4.20 -11.26
CA ALA A 90 14.83 3.98 -10.26
C ALA A 90 13.78 5.09 -10.21
N PHE A 91 14.11 6.31 -10.69
CA PHE A 91 13.19 7.43 -10.78
C PHE A 91 12.17 7.30 -11.93
N SER A 92 12.37 6.40 -12.89
CA SER A 92 11.43 6.17 -13.99
C SER A 92 10.36 5.11 -13.67
N VAL A 93 10.48 4.46 -12.51
CA VAL A 93 9.61 3.37 -12.06
C VAL A 93 8.78 3.86 -10.86
N MET A 94 7.51 3.47 -10.80
CA MET A 94 6.69 3.67 -9.60
C MET A 94 6.64 2.41 -8.76
N ASP A 95 6.63 2.60 -7.45
CA ASP A 95 6.40 1.54 -6.48
C ASP A 95 5.23 1.92 -5.54
N VAL A 96 4.97 1.07 -4.54
CA VAL A 96 3.85 1.18 -3.61
C VAL A 96 3.64 2.61 -3.07
N PRO A 97 4.67 3.37 -2.62
CA PRO A 97 4.46 4.72 -2.11
C PRO A 97 3.92 5.71 -3.15
N GLN A 98 4.43 5.69 -4.38
CA GLN A 98 3.99 6.60 -5.44
C GLN A 98 2.55 6.29 -5.87
N ILE A 99 2.20 5.00 -5.97
CA ILE A 99 0.83 4.57 -6.26
C ILE A 99 -0.13 4.98 -5.14
N ILE A 100 0.28 4.86 -3.86
CA ILE A 100 -0.49 5.38 -2.73
C ILE A 100 -0.70 6.88 -2.85
N ALA A 101 0.34 7.64 -3.18
CA ALA A 101 0.22 9.09 -3.33
C ALA A 101 -0.80 9.48 -4.41
N LEU A 102 -0.68 8.90 -5.61
CA LEU A 102 -1.60 9.17 -6.71
C LEU A 102 -3.02 8.70 -6.39
N GLY A 103 -3.17 7.48 -5.88
CA GLY A 103 -4.46 6.89 -5.53
C GLY A 103 -5.20 7.66 -4.45
N VAL A 104 -4.50 8.13 -3.41
CA VAL A 104 -5.09 8.98 -2.36
C VAL A 104 -5.57 10.32 -2.95
N LEU A 105 -4.77 10.97 -3.80
CA LEU A 105 -5.18 12.23 -4.42
C LEU A 105 -6.39 12.04 -5.34
N SER A 106 -6.42 10.97 -6.15
CA SER A 106 -7.58 10.69 -7.00
C SER A 106 -8.82 10.29 -6.21
N VAL A 107 -8.70 9.45 -5.17
CA VAL A 107 -9.82 9.16 -4.26
C VAL A 107 -10.32 10.43 -3.60
N TYR A 108 -9.43 11.34 -3.20
CA TYR A 108 -9.84 12.62 -2.63
C TYR A 108 -10.70 13.40 -3.62
N LEU A 109 -10.27 13.51 -4.89
CA LEU A 109 -11.04 14.21 -5.93
C LEU A 109 -12.40 13.54 -6.19
N ILE A 110 -12.41 12.21 -6.30
CA ILE A 110 -13.65 11.41 -6.47
C ILE A 110 -14.61 11.68 -5.30
N GLU A 111 -14.14 11.60 -4.05
CA GLU A 111 -14.97 11.82 -2.86
C GLU A 111 -15.41 13.27 -2.69
N LYS A 112 -14.56 14.24 -3.07
CA LYS A 112 -14.87 15.66 -2.90
C LYS A 112 -15.89 16.14 -3.93
N TYR A 113 -15.72 15.76 -5.19
CA TYR A 113 -16.46 16.31 -6.32
C TYR A 113 -17.55 15.39 -6.85
N LEU A 114 -17.29 14.09 -6.99
CA LEU A 114 -18.25 13.15 -7.57
C LEU A 114 -19.21 12.56 -6.52
N LYS A 115 -18.72 12.32 -5.29
CA LYS A 115 -19.45 11.63 -4.21
C LYS A 115 -20.25 10.41 -4.71
N PRO A 116 -19.58 9.41 -5.32
CA PRO A 116 -20.25 8.25 -5.87
C PRO A 116 -21.22 7.57 -4.90
N SER A 117 -22.32 7.03 -5.44
CA SER A 117 -23.13 6.07 -4.71
C SER A 117 -22.31 4.81 -4.38
N LEU A 118 -22.76 4.03 -3.40
CA LEU A 118 -22.02 2.84 -2.95
C LEU A 118 -21.62 1.92 -4.11
N TYR A 119 -22.58 1.53 -4.95
CA TYR A 119 -22.34 0.60 -6.06
C TYR A 119 -21.56 1.23 -7.22
N LEU A 120 -21.54 2.55 -7.34
CA LEU A 120 -20.70 3.22 -8.32
C LEU A 120 -19.21 3.03 -7.98
N TYR A 121 -18.82 2.86 -6.71
CA TYR A 121 -17.43 2.45 -6.38
C TYR A 121 -17.09 1.07 -6.95
N LEU A 122 -17.99 0.10 -6.83
CA LEU A 122 -17.75 -1.23 -7.40
C LEU A 122 -17.62 -1.16 -8.93
N LEU A 123 -18.52 -0.42 -9.58
CA LEU A 123 -18.46 -0.21 -11.03
C LEU A 123 -17.15 0.49 -11.44
N LEU A 124 -16.75 1.56 -10.75
CA LEU A 124 -15.49 2.26 -11.02
C LEU A 124 -14.27 1.35 -10.86
N ALA A 125 -14.25 0.47 -9.86
CA ALA A 125 -13.16 -0.49 -9.70
C ALA A 125 -13.04 -1.44 -10.90
N LEU A 126 -14.18 -1.92 -11.44
CA LEU A 126 -14.19 -2.76 -12.62
C LEU A 126 -13.85 -1.97 -13.90
N LEU A 127 -14.37 -0.75 -14.05
CA LEU A 127 -14.11 0.12 -15.20
C LEU A 127 -12.63 0.46 -15.33
N VAL A 128 -11.96 0.74 -14.21
CA VAL A 128 -10.51 0.99 -14.19
C VAL A 128 -9.73 -0.17 -14.80
N PHE A 129 -10.10 -1.40 -14.46
CA PHE A 129 -9.51 -2.59 -15.04
C PHE A 129 -9.84 -2.73 -16.54
N LEU A 130 -11.10 -2.50 -16.93
CA LEU A 130 -11.50 -2.57 -18.34
C LEU A 130 -10.76 -1.53 -19.19
N VAL A 131 -10.56 -0.32 -18.68
CA VAL A 131 -9.75 0.72 -19.35
C VAL A 131 -8.33 0.23 -19.55
N HIS A 132 -7.69 -0.37 -18.54
CA HIS A 132 -6.36 -0.95 -18.70
C HIS A 132 -6.33 -2.01 -19.81
N PHE A 133 -7.26 -2.97 -19.75
CA PHE A 133 -7.32 -4.10 -20.67
C PHE A 133 -7.60 -3.70 -22.12
N PHE A 134 -8.55 -2.80 -22.36
CA PHE A 134 -8.98 -2.42 -23.72
C PHE A 134 -8.22 -1.23 -24.29
N ILE A 135 -7.80 -0.27 -23.47
CA ILE A 135 -7.24 1.00 -23.94
C ILE A 135 -5.71 0.99 -23.81
N GLY A 136 -5.15 0.38 -22.75
CA GLY A 136 -3.72 0.47 -22.45
C GLY A 136 -2.79 0.02 -23.59
N SER A 137 -3.15 -1.05 -24.28
CA SER A 137 -2.39 -1.61 -25.42
C SER A 137 -2.61 -0.85 -26.74
N LEU A 138 -3.73 -0.13 -26.87
CA LEU A 138 -4.10 0.60 -28.09
C LEU A 138 -3.55 2.04 -28.13
N LEU A 139 -3.12 2.58 -26.99
CA LEU A 139 -2.59 3.93 -26.93
C LEU A 139 -1.22 4.01 -27.62
N PRO A 140 -0.97 5.03 -28.46
CA PRO A 140 0.38 5.31 -28.98
C PRO A 140 1.34 5.61 -27.82
N ASP A 141 2.64 5.54 -28.05
CA ASP A 141 3.60 5.91 -27.01
C ASP A 141 3.57 7.42 -26.73
N PHE A 142 3.47 7.79 -25.45
CA PHE A 142 3.47 9.17 -24.98
C PHE A 142 4.22 9.29 -23.64
N PRO A 143 4.72 10.49 -23.27
CA PRO A 143 5.35 10.70 -21.97
C PRO A 143 4.41 10.25 -20.85
N PHE A 144 4.90 9.45 -19.89
CA PHE A 144 4.11 8.87 -18.79
C PHE A 144 3.21 7.66 -19.13
N LYS A 145 3.19 7.15 -20.38
CA LYS A 145 2.48 5.90 -20.69
C LYS A 145 2.92 4.75 -19.77
N SER A 146 4.20 4.67 -19.45
CA SER A 146 4.75 3.66 -18.54
C SER A 146 4.36 3.80 -17.08
N ILE A 147 4.00 5.00 -16.67
CA ILE A 147 3.51 5.31 -15.34
C ILE A 147 2.01 4.98 -15.25
N LEU A 148 1.27 5.28 -16.31
CA LEU A 148 -0.18 5.12 -16.32
C LEU A 148 -0.63 3.70 -16.68
N PHE A 149 -0.02 3.07 -17.70
CA PHE A 149 -0.53 1.87 -18.37
C PHE A 149 0.53 0.78 -18.66
N THR A 150 1.82 1.10 -18.91
CA THR A 150 2.80 0.08 -19.39
C THR A 150 3.32 -0.85 -18.29
N GLU A 151 3.37 -2.14 -18.59
CA GLU A 151 3.46 -3.23 -17.61
C GLU A 151 4.88 -3.79 -17.40
N THR A 152 5.89 -3.19 -18.03
CA THR A 152 7.20 -3.85 -18.17
C THR A 152 8.03 -3.77 -16.89
N VAL A 153 7.89 -2.71 -16.08
CA VAL A 153 8.68 -2.52 -14.86
C VAL A 153 7.92 -1.70 -13.80
N GLY A 154 7.64 -2.29 -12.64
CA GLY A 154 7.03 -1.61 -11.48
C GLY A 154 5.51 -1.58 -11.48
N PHE A 155 4.93 -0.76 -10.62
CA PHE A 155 3.48 -0.59 -10.53
C PHE A 155 2.99 0.51 -11.48
N THR A 156 1.89 0.26 -12.18
CA THR A 156 1.19 1.24 -13.01
C THR A 156 0.01 1.85 -12.28
N TYR A 157 -0.29 3.11 -12.56
CA TYR A 157 -1.32 3.80 -11.80
C TYR A 157 -2.73 3.28 -12.08
N PHE A 158 -3.14 3.19 -13.35
CA PHE A 158 -4.52 2.86 -13.71
C PHE A 158 -4.95 1.49 -13.16
N PRO A 159 -4.34 0.35 -13.54
CA PRO A 159 -4.89 -0.94 -13.13
C PRO A 159 -4.97 -1.08 -11.62
N TRP A 160 -4.03 -0.50 -10.86
CA TRP A 160 -3.99 -0.56 -9.40
C TRP A 160 -4.99 0.36 -8.68
N MET A 161 -5.53 1.38 -9.37
CA MET A 161 -6.59 2.23 -8.82
C MET A 161 -7.85 1.44 -8.46
N PHE A 162 -8.07 0.25 -9.05
CA PHE A 162 -9.18 -0.64 -8.68
C PHE A 162 -9.20 -0.94 -7.18
N ALA A 163 -8.03 -1.17 -6.57
CA ALA A 163 -7.92 -1.63 -5.20
C ALA A 163 -8.36 -0.55 -4.21
N PHE A 164 -8.02 0.72 -4.50
CA PHE A 164 -8.45 1.87 -3.69
C PHE A 164 -9.97 1.96 -3.66
N VAL A 165 -10.60 1.94 -4.84
CA VAL A 165 -12.04 2.12 -5.00
C VAL A 165 -12.82 0.89 -4.51
N ALA A 166 -12.34 -0.32 -4.81
CA ALA A 166 -12.90 -1.58 -4.28
C ALA A 166 -12.81 -1.65 -2.76
N GLY A 167 -11.70 -1.17 -2.16
CA GLY A 167 -11.57 -1.05 -0.71
C GLY A 167 -12.63 -0.15 -0.09
N ILE A 168 -12.93 1.00 -0.71
CA ILE A 168 -13.99 1.90 -0.25
C ILE A 168 -15.36 1.21 -0.29
N PHE A 169 -15.67 0.51 -1.39
CA PHE A 169 -16.89 -0.28 -1.51
C PHE A 169 -16.96 -1.35 -0.41
N ALA A 170 -15.91 -2.17 -0.27
CA ALA A 170 -15.82 -3.26 0.70
C ALA A 170 -15.95 -2.78 2.15
N TYR A 171 -15.47 -1.56 2.44
CA TYR A 171 -15.59 -0.96 3.76
C TYR A 171 -17.01 -0.44 4.06
N ARG A 172 -17.70 0.11 3.06
CA ARG A 172 -19.01 0.75 3.24
C ARG A 172 -20.18 -0.20 3.11
N CYS A 173 -20.05 -1.27 2.33
CA CYS A 173 -21.12 -2.26 2.16
C CYS A 173 -21.32 -3.09 3.44
N SER A 174 -22.39 -3.88 3.47
CA SER A 174 -22.62 -4.83 4.57
C SER A 174 -21.64 -6.01 4.49
N ASN A 175 -21.38 -6.66 5.62
CA ASN A 175 -20.52 -7.86 5.62
C ASN A 175 -21.10 -8.98 4.73
N HIS A 176 -22.42 -9.09 4.61
CA HIS A 176 -23.04 -10.05 3.69
C HIS A 176 -22.71 -9.75 2.23
N VAL A 177 -22.69 -8.47 1.83
CA VAL A 177 -22.31 -8.08 0.47
C VAL A 177 -20.83 -8.40 0.20
N ASN A 178 -19.95 -8.23 1.18
CA ASN A 178 -18.55 -8.69 1.05
C ASN A 178 -18.47 -10.22 0.86
N LEU A 179 -19.23 -11.00 1.63
CA LEU A 179 -19.24 -12.46 1.46
C LEU A 179 -19.73 -12.85 0.07
N ILE A 180 -20.84 -12.27 -0.40
CA ILE A 180 -21.36 -12.52 -1.75
C ILE A 180 -20.33 -12.11 -2.81
N GLY A 181 -19.74 -10.92 -2.68
CA GLY A 181 -18.72 -10.42 -3.61
C GLY A 181 -17.49 -11.33 -3.67
N ALA A 182 -17.05 -11.85 -2.51
CA ALA A 182 -15.99 -12.85 -2.46
C ALA A 182 -16.42 -14.13 -3.19
N LEU A 183 -17.56 -14.72 -2.84
CA LEU A 183 -18.04 -15.96 -3.48
C LEU A 183 -18.20 -15.82 -5.00
N VAL A 184 -18.73 -14.69 -5.48
CA VAL A 184 -18.86 -14.41 -6.92
C VAL A 184 -17.49 -14.29 -7.58
N ALA A 185 -16.56 -13.53 -7.00
CA ALA A 185 -15.20 -13.41 -7.55
C ALA A 185 -14.46 -14.76 -7.55
N GLY A 186 -14.63 -15.57 -6.51
CA GLY A 186 -14.08 -16.91 -6.42
C GLY A 186 -14.69 -17.88 -7.44
N ALA A 187 -16.01 -17.83 -7.64
CA ALA A 187 -16.68 -18.64 -8.66
C ALA A 187 -16.20 -18.24 -10.08
N LEU A 188 -16.11 -16.95 -10.37
CA LEU A 188 -15.56 -16.45 -11.64
C LEU A 188 -14.10 -16.86 -11.82
N LEU A 189 -13.30 -16.84 -10.74
CA LEU A 189 -11.92 -17.31 -10.79
C LEU A 189 -11.85 -18.80 -11.18
N VAL A 190 -12.67 -19.64 -10.55
CA VAL A 190 -12.78 -21.08 -10.89
C VAL A 190 -13.20 -21.27 -12.34
N ILE A 191 -14.20 -20.52 -12.81
CA ILE A 191 -14.66 -20.59 -14.21
C ILE A 191 -13.55 -20.16 -15.18
N SER A 192 -12.87 -19.04 -14.90
CA SER A 192 -11.76 -18.54 -15.74
C SER A 192 -10.56 -19.48 -15.78
N SER A 193 -10.43 -20.33 -14.76
CA SER A 193 -9.37 -21.33 -14.60
C SER A 193 -9.79 -22.72 -15.08
N TYR A 194 -10.99 -22.85 -15.68
CA TYR A 194 -11.49 -24.13 -16.15
C TYR A 194 -10.67 -24.62 -17.35
N GLY A 195 -10.13 -25.83 -17.27
CA GLY A 195 -9.24 -26.40 -18.30
C GLY A 195 -7.75 -26.32 -17.97
N GLY A 196 -7.38 -25.76 -16.82
CA GLY A 196 -6.02 -25.78 -16.27
C GLY A 196 -5.60 -24.42 -15.75
N VAL A 197 -4.70 -24.44 -14.76
CA VAL A 197 -4.15 -23.24 -14.13
C VAL A 197 -2.67 -23.14 -14.46
N ARG A 198 -2.25 -22.04 -15.08
CA ARG A 198 -0.84 -21.75 -15.33
C ARG A 198 -0.42 -20.54 -14.50
N GLU A 199 0.83 -20.53 -14.07
CA GLU A 199 1.39 -19.41 -13.31
C GLU A 199 1.37 -18.10 -14.11
N ALA A 200 1.55 -18.20 -15.43
CA ALA A 200 1.44 -17.07 -16.36
C ALA A 200 0.04 -16.42 -16.35
N ASP A 201 -0.97 -17.07 -15.76
CA ASP A 201 -2.31 -16.53 -15.66
C ASP A 201 -2.42 -15.53 -14.49
N PHE A 202 -1.46 -15.49 -13.55
CA PHE A 202 -1.47 -14.63 -12.35
C PHE A 202 -0.41 -13.51 -12.37
N ILE A 203 -0.34 -12.76 -13.48
CA ILE A 203 0.64 -11.69 -13.62
C ILE A 203 0.14 -10.41 -12.93
N LYS A 204 0.77 -10.08 -11.79
CA LYS A 204 0.42 -8.90 -10.98
C LYS A 204 0.67 -7.56 -11.67
N TYR A 205 1.71 -7.46 -12.51
CA TYR A 205 2.14 -6.19 -13.12
C TYR A 205 1.23 -5.74 -14.27
N ASN A 206 0.70 -6.70 -15.04
CA ASN A 206 -0.36 -6.50 -16.03
C ASN A 206 -1.75 -6.46 -15.36
N MET A 207 -1.88 -6.92 -14.11
CA MET A 207 -3.18 -7.12 -13.46
C MET A 207 -4.02 -8.10 -14.28
N SER A 208 -3.50 -9.29 -14.60
CA SER A 208 -4.25 -10.29 -15.38
C SER A 208 -5.64 -10.57 -14.80
N VAL A 209 -6.58 -11.05 -15.63
CA VAL A 209 -7.96 -11.34 -15.19
C VAL A 209 -7.99 -12.25 -13.96
N ASN A 210 -7.20 -13.34 -13.95
CA ASN A 210 -7.18 -14.27 -12.82
C ASN A 210 -6.56 -13.61 -11.57
N TYR A 211 -5.55 -12.75 -11.74
CA TYR A 211 -4.97 -12.00 -10.64
C TYR A 211 -5.95 -10.96 -10.07
N LEU A 212 -6.73 -10.27 -10.91
CA LEU A 212 -7.80 -9.37 -10.48
C LEU A 212 -8.89 -10.11 -9.72
N LEU A 213 -9.38 -11.24 -10.25
CA LEU A 213 -10.43 -12.03 -9.62
C LEU A 213 -9.96 -12.59 -8.28
N LEU A 214 -8.73 -13.09 -8.20
CA LEU A 214 -8.08 -13.47 -6.95
C LEU A 214 -8.00 -12.27 -5.99
N SER A 215 -7.58 -11.10 -6.47
CA SER A 215 -7.49 -9.89 -5.67
C SER A 215 -8.84 -9.48 -5.09
N LEU A 216 -9.92 -9.53 -5.88
CA LEU A 216 -11.27 -9.22 -5.43
C LEU A 216 -11.81 -10.26 -4.44
N PHE A 217 -11.59 -11.56 -4.73
CA PHE A 217 -11.96 -12.66 -3.83
C PHE A 217 -11.35 -12.46 -2.45
N VAL A 218 -10.03 -12.27 -2.39
CA VAL A 218 -9.32 -12.13 -1.13
C VAL A 218 -9.61 -10.78 -0.47
N LEU A 219 -9.70 -9.68 -1.22
CA LEU A 219 -10.05 -8.36 -0.67
C LEU A 219 -11.41 -8.41 0.03
N PHE A 220 -12.46 -8.87 -0.64
CA PHE A 220 -13.78 -8.95 -0.03
C PHE A 220 -13.83 -9.95 1.13
N GLY A 221 -13.16 -11.11 0.99
CA GLY A 221 -13.04 -12.09 2.06
C GLY A 221 -12.35 -11.52 3.31
N VAL A 222 -11.25 -10.77 3.14
CA VAL A 222 -10.53 -10.10 4.22
C VAL A 222 -11.40 -9.04 4.88
N PHE A 223 -12.07 -8.17 4.12
CA PHE A 223 -13.00 -7.19 4.70
C PHE A 223 -14.16 -7.88 5.45
N TYR A 224 -14.70 -8.98 4.95
CA TYR A 224 -15.70 -9.79 5.65
C TYR A 224 -15.17 -10.32 6.99
N LEU A 225 -13.97 -10.90 7.02
CA LEU A 225 -13.39 -11.50 8.23
C LEU A 225 -13.02 -10.44 9.28
N PHE A 226 -12.29 -9.40 8.89
CA PHE A 226 -11.71 -8.42 9.83
C PHE A 226 -12.74 -7.41 10.35
N ARG A 227 -13.78 -7.08 9.59
CA ARG A 227 -14.88 -6.21 10.06
C ARG A 227 -15.83 -6.90 11.03
N ARG A 228 -15.82 -8.24 11.13
CA ARG A 228 -16.61 -8.97 12.14
C ARG A 228 -16.02 -8.86 13.54
N LYS A 229 -14.71 -8.67 13.66
CA LYS A 229 -14.03 -8.55 14.96
C LYS A 229 -14.06 -7.10 15.44
N LYS A 230 -14.84 -6.84 16.48
CA LYS A 230 -14.96 -5.51 17.11
C LYS A 230 -13.80 -5.15 18.02
N SER A 231 -13.06 -6.14 18.52
CA SER A 231 -11.94 -5.93 19.45
C SER A 231 -10.79 -6.88 19.13
N TYR A 232 -9.58 -6.42 19.41
CA TYR A 232 -8.33 -7.14 19.25
C TYR A 232 -7.53 -6.98 20.54
N ALA A 233 -6.74 -8.01 20.89
CA ALA A 233 -5.83 -7.91 22.02
C ALA A 233 -4.81 -6.77 21.80
N PRO A 234 -4.45 -5.99 22.84
CA PRO A 234 -3.45 -4.92 22.72
C PRO A 234 -2.06 -5.41 22.24
N SER A 235 -1.73 -6.67 22.52
CA SER A 235 -0.49 -7.35 22.13
C SER A 235 -0.52 -7.93 20.71
N ASN A 236 -1.57 -7.68 19.93
CA ASN A 236 -1.73 -8.28 18.61
C ASN A 236 -0.67 -7.77 17.61
N LEU A 237 0.22 -8.66 17.17
CA LEU A 237 1.33 -8.34 16.25
C LEU A 237 0.84 -7.80 14.89
N MET A 238 -0.29 -8.28 14.39
CA MET A 238 -0.85 -7.81 13.13
C MET A 238 -1.29 -6.34 13.25
N LEU A 239 -1.91 -5.95 14.37
CA LEU A 239 -2.20 -4.53 14.62
C LEU A 239 -0.92 -3.69 14.74
N TYR A 240 0.10 -4.23 15.40
CA TYR A 240 1.39 -3.55 15.52
C TYR A 240 2.00 -3.25 14.15
N PHE A 241 2.12 -4.27 13.28
CA PHE A 241 2.65 -4.08 11.94
C PHE A 241 1.76 -3.14 11.11
N GLY A 242 0.43 -3.26 11.20
CA GLY A 242 -0.48 -2.39 10.48
C GLY A 242 -0.39 -0.92 10.88
N LYS A 243 -0.24 -0.63 12.18
CA LYS A 243 -0.05 0.72 12.70
C LYS A 243 1.27 1.34 12.27
N HIS A 244 2.31 0.51 12.12
CA HIS A 244 3.67 0.91 11.76
C HIS A 244 4.05 0.46 10.34
N SER A 245 3.08 0.26 9.46
CA SER A 245 3.28 -0.42 8.18
C SER A 245 4.27 0.27 7.25
N PHE A 246 4.38 1.59 7.37
CA PHE A 246 5.31 2.36 6.58
C PHE A 246 6.75 2.27 7.09
N LEU A 247 6.96 2.18 8.42
CA LEU A 247 8.27 1.83 8.98
C LEU A 247 8.63 0.38 8.62
N PHE A 248 7.65 -0.52 8.65
CA PHE A 248 7.81 -1.90 8.21
C PHE A 248 8.32 -1.96 6.76
N LEU A 249 7.72 -1.18 5.85
CA LEU A 249 8.10 -1.12 4.43
C LEU A 249 9.61 -0.93 4.23
N PHE A 250 10.24 0.03 4.92
CA PHE A 250 11.69 0.23 4.80
C PHE A 250 12.49 -0.80 5.59
N THR A 251 12.06 -1.13 6.82
CA THR A 251 12.81 -2.00 7.73
C THR A 251 12.90 -3.44 7.21
N HIS A 252 11.80 -3.99 6.69
CA HIS A 252 11.81 -5.37 6.20
C HIS A 252 12.69 -5.51 4.95
N LEU A 253 12.67 -4.52 4.06
CA LEU A 253 13.42 -4.57 2.82
C LEU A 253 14.92 -4.52 3.10
N ILE A 254 15.39 -3.57 3.92
CA ILE A 254 16.83 -3.50 4.25
C ILE A 254 17.32 -4.76 4.94
N LEU A 255 16.49 -5.39 5.78
CA LEU A 255 16.83 -6.65 6.45
C LEU A 255 16.90 -7.81 5.46
N ILE A 256 15.96 -7.92 4.53
CA ILE A 256 15.99 -8.96 3.49
C ILE A 256 17.25 -8.80 2.63
N LEU A 257 17.59 -7.58 2.21
CA LEU A 257 18.80 -7.30 1.44
C LEU A 257 20.07 -7.64 2.26
N ALA A 258 20.08 -7.36 3.56
CA ALA A 258 21.19 -7.73 4.44
C ALA A 258 21.32 -9.26 4.56
N PHE A 259 20.20 -9.99 4.72
CA PHE A 259 20.20 -11.44 4.81
C PHE A 259 20.69 -12.10 3.52
N ASP A 260 20.29 -11.56 2.36
CA ASP A 260 20.78 -12.00 1.06
C ASP A 260 22.30 -11.87 0.96
N ARG A 261 22.86 -10.71 1.35
CA ARG A 261 24.31 -10.49 1.38
C ARG A 261 25.08 -11.36 2.36
N LEU A 262 24.46 -11.71 3.48
CA LEU A 262 25.03 -12.64 4.45
C LEU A 262 24.94 -14.11 3.98
N GLY A 263 24.39 -14.37 2.79
CA GLY A 263 24.26 -15.72 2.24
C GLY A 263 23.20 -16.57 2.95
N LEU A 264 22.32 -15.94 3.75
CA LEU A 264 21.24 -16.64 4.46
C LEU A 264 20.14 -17.12 3.50
N GLY A 265 20.10 -16.61 2.27
CA GLY A 265 19.22 -17.10 1.20
C GLY A 265 19.44 -18.57 0.80
N ARG A 266 20.31 -19.32 1.48
CA ARG A 266 20.43 -20.78 1.32
C ARG A 266 19.60 -21.59 2.32
N LEU A 267 19.09 -20.94 3.37
CA LEU A 267 18.22 -21.60 4.33
C LEU A 267 16.86 -21.90 3.71
N TYR A 268 16.18 -22.92 4.24
CA TYR A 268 14.82 -23.24 3.82
C TYR A 268 13.89 -22.02 4.00
N ILE A 269 13.04 -21.80 3.01
CA ILE A 269 12.29 -20.55 2.81
C ILE A 269 11.46 -20.11 4.00
N VAL A 270 10.79 -21.06 4.66
CA VAL A 270 9.98 -20.78 5.84
C VAL A 270 10.82 -20.24 7.00
N TRP A 271 12.07 -20.71 7.17
CA TRP A 271 12.96 -20.18 8.20
C TRP A 271 13.37 -18.74 7.92
N ILE A 272 13.63 -18.39 6.64
CA ILE A 272 13.93 -17.00 6.28
C ILE A 272 12.71 -16.11 6.46
N TRP A 273 11.50 -16.60 6.18
CA TRP A 273 10.26 -15.85 6.47
C TRP A 273 10.13 -15.56 7.96
N CYS A 274 10.33 -16.57 8.82
CA CYS A 274 10.30 -16.39 10.26
C CYS A 274 11.39 -15.43 10.75
N LEU A 275 12.62 -15.61 10.26
CA LEU A 275 13.76 -14.77 10.64
C LEU A 275 13.55 -13.31 10.20
N ALA A 276 13.06 -13.09 8.97
CA ALA A 276 12.76 -11.75 8.47
C ALA A 276 11.63 -11.09 9.24
N LEU A 277 10.58 -11.84 9.61
CA LEU A 277 9.47 -11.31 10.40
C LEU A 277 9.92 -10.93 11.82
N VAL A 278 10.64 -11.82 12.52
CA VAL A 278 11.16 -11.57 13.87
C VAL A 278 12.21 -10.46 13.84
N GLY A 279 13.14 -10.50 12.90
CA GLY A 279 14.16 -9.47 12.69
C GLY A 279 13.54 -8.10 12.43
N THR A 280 12.52 -8.03 11.56
CA THR A 280 11.79 -6.80 11.28
C THR A 280 11.09 -6.28 12.53
N TYR A 281 10.41 -7.15 13.28
CA TYR A 281 9.78 -6.78 14.54
C TYR A 281 10.78 -6.17 15.54
N VAL A 282 11.90 -6.86 15.79
CA VAL A 282 12.94 -6.40 16.72
C VAL A 282 13.57 -5.10 16.25
N ALA A 283 13.96 -5.00 14.97
CA ALA A 283 14.55 -3.81 14.38
C ALA A 283 13.59 -2.62 14.48
N MET A 284 12.31 -2.78 14.15
CA MET A 284 11.31 -1.72 14.30
C MET A 284 11.18 -1.25 15.76
N ARG A 285 11.24 -2.15 16.74
CA ARG A 285 11.19 -1.78 18.17
C ARG A 285 12.40 -0.93 18.56
N VAL A 286 13.59 -1.31 18.11
CA VAL A 286 14.82 -0.54 18.32
C VAL A 286 14.74 0.82 17.62
N LEU A 287 14.31 0.85 16.36
CA LEU A 287 14.16 2.10 15.58
C LEU A 287 13.12 3.05 16.20
N LEU A 288 12.00 2.53 16.72
CA LEU A 288 11.01 3.34 17.43
C LEU A 288 11.55 3.89 18.76
N TRP A 289 12.44 3.16 19.43
CA TRP A 289 13.13 3.65 20.61
C TRP A 289 14.14 4.74 20.25
N LEU A 290 15.00 4.50 19.26
CA LEU A 290 15.96 5.48 18.74
C LEU A 290 15.29 6.75 18.21
N GLY A 291 14.16 6.59 17.53
CA GLY A 291 13.39 7.69 16.94
C GLY A 291 12.99 8.77 17.95
N ARG A 292 12.83 8.41 19.24
CA ARG A 292 12.50 9.38 20.30
C ARG A 292 13.59 10.43 20.52
N PHE A 293 14.85 10.08 20.25
CA PHE A 293 15.97 11.02 20.36
C PHE A 293 16.08 11.94 19.14
N ILE A 294 15.57 11.49 17.98
CA ILE A 294 15.64 12.25 16.73
C ILE A 294 14.38 13.13 16.54
N GLU A 295 13.24 12.72 17.10
CA GLU A 295 11.95 13.42 16.99
C GLU A 295 12.02 14.94 17.26
N PRO A 296 12.76 15.46 18.27
CA PRO A 296 12.85 16.90 18.51
C PRO A 296 13.37 17.71 17.32
N TYR A 297 14.30 17.15 16.54
CA TYR A 297 14.88 17.82 15.38
C TYR A 297 13.96 17.83 14.16
N MET A 298 12.96 16.94 14.12
CA MET A 298 12.04 16.80 12.99
C MET A 298 10.93 17.85 12.96
N GLY A 299 10.92 18.77 13.93
CA GLY A 299 10.01 19.92 13.96
C GLY A 299 10.36 21.04 12.98
N TYR A 300 11.58 21.04 12.43
CA TYR A 300 12.04 22.12 11.54
C TYR A 300 11.77 21.80 10.06
N PRO A 301 11.10 22.70 9.30
CA PRO A 301 10.85 22.51 7.86
C PRO A 301 12.12 22.23 7.04
N ALA A 302 13.23 22.87 7.40
CA ALA A 302 14.51 22.69 6.72
C ALA A 302 15.00 21.24 6.71
N VAL A 303 14.74 20.47 7.78
CA VAL A 303 15.13 19.05 7.85
C VAL A 303 14.39 18.24 6.80
N TRP A 304 13.10 18.51 6.57
CA TRP A 304 12.32 17.83 5.54
C TRP A 304 12.80 18.17 4.13
N VAL A 305 13.17 19.43 3.90
CA VAL A 305 13.78 19.87 2.63
C VAL A 305 15.10 19.14 2.39
N LEU A 306 15.96 19.05 3.42
CA LEU A 306 17.22 18.33 3.34
C LEU A 306 17.01 16.85 3.01
N ILE A 307 16.08 16.18 3.70
CA ILE A 307 15.75 14.77 3.41
C ILE A 307 15.34 14.61 1.94
N VAL A 308 14.43 15.45 1.45
CA VAL A 308 13.94 15.38 0.05
C VAL A 308 15.07 15.60 -0.95
N ILE A 309 15.93 16.59 -0.71
CA ILE A 309 17.10 16.84 -1.56
C ILE A 309 18.04 15.63 -1.53
N SER A 310 18.28 15.04 -0.36
CA SER A 310 19.16 13.89 -0.20
C SER A 310 18.70 12.67 -0.99
N VAL A 311 17.38 12.37 -1.01
CA VAL A 311 16.83 11.24 -1.81
C VAL A 311 17.20 11.34 -3.29
N VAL A 312 17.27 12.56 -3.82
CA VAL A 312 17.61 12.78 -5.23
C VAL A 312 19.13 12.89 -5.41
N ALA A 313 19.82 13.57 -4.51
CA ALA A 313 21.24 13.88 -4.65
C ALA A 313 22.15 12.68 -4.40
N ILE A 314 21.81 11.80 -3.44
CA ILE A 314 22.64 10.64 -3.08
C ILE A 314 22.97 9.75 -4.29
N PRO A 315 21.99 9.24 -5.07
CA PRO A 315 22.30 8.37 -6.20
C PRO A 315 23.00 9.09 -7.36
N LEU A 316 23.04 10.43 -7.36
CA LEU A 316 23.76 11.22 -8.37
C LEU A 316 25.22 11.45 -8.01
N VAL A 317 25.55 11.47 -6.71
CA VAL A 317 26.90 11.81 -6.22
C VAL A 317 27.65 10.58 -5.73
N ILE A 318 26.96 9.58 -5.18
CA ILE A 318 27.55 8.36 -4.65
C ILE A 318 27.47 7.27 -5.71
N SER A 319 28.61 6.68 -6.10
CA SER A 319 28.64 5.55 -7.04
C SER A 319 28.56 4.18 -6.36
N ASN A 320 28.78 4.12 -5.04
CA ASN A 320 28.72 2.87 -4.29
C ASN A 320 27.27 2.47 -4.01
N ARG A 321 26.81 1.38 -4.62
CA ARG A 321 25.45 0.84 -4.50
C ARG A 321 25.02 0.58 -3.06
N ASP A 322 25.92 0.08 -2.23
CA ASP A 322 25.63 -0.31 -0.84
C ASP A 322 25.41 0.90 0.04
N LEU A 323 26.21 1.95 -0.18
CA LEU A 323 26.05 3.22 0.50
C LEU A 323 24.76 3.92 0.07
N ILE A 324 24.37 3.85 -1.21
CA ILE A 324 23.06 4.35 -1.67
C ILE A 324 21.95 3.62 -0.93
N ILE A 325 21.94 2.29 -0.93
CA ILE A 325 20.91 1.48 -0.26
C ILE A 325 20.80 1.84 1.22
N LEU A 326 21.93 1.94 1.93
CA LEU A 326 21.94 2.26 3.35
C LEU A 326 21.45 3.68 3.63
N ALA A 327 21.87 4.66 2.83
CA ALA A 327 21.47 6.04 3.00
C ALA A 327 19.98 6.22 2.70
N GLU A 328 19.47 5.65 1.61
CA GLU A 328 18.06 5.71 1.24
C GLU A 328 17.16 4.95 2.24
N ALA A 329 17.61 3.80 2.74
CA ALA A 329 16.93 3.11 3.83
C ALA A 329 16.84 4.00 5.09
N SER A 330 17.93 4.69 5.42
CA SER A 330 17.98 5.59 6.57
C SER A 330 17.04 6.79 6.41
N LEU A 331 17.00 7.42 5.23
CA LEU A 331 16.09 8.52 4.93
C LEU A 331 14.62 8.08 4.98
N GLY A 332 14.30 6.92 4.39
CA GLY A 332 12.98 6.32 4.43
C GLY A 332 12.52 5.96 5.85
N ILE A 333 13.40 5.35 6.64
CA ILE A 333 13.16 5.06 8.06
C ILE A 333 12.92 6.34 8.85
N LEU A 334 13.80 7.35 8.70
CA LEU A 334 13.69 8.63 9.39
C LEU A 334 12.35 9.31 9.10
N PHE A 335 11.95 9.35 7.83
CA PHE A 335 10.66 9.88 7.41
C PHE A 335 9.50 9.05 7.99
N SER A 336 9.58 7.71 7.94
CA SER A 336 8.52 6.82 8.47
C SER A 336 8.31 6.91 9.99
N LEU A 337 9.36 7.25 10.75
CA LEU A 337 9.26 7.48 12.19
C LEU A 337 8.56 8.81 12.51
N ASN A 338 8.69 9.81 11.63
CA ASN A 338 8.40 11.20 11.96
C ASN A 338 7.35 11.89 11.08
N TYR A 339 6.80 11.23 10.04
CA TYR A 339 5.89 11.86 9.07
C TYR A 339 4.65 12.52 9.69
N LYS A 340 4.25 12.12 10.91
CA LYS A 340 3.17 12.77 11.66
C LYS A 340 3.50 14.22 12.03
N LYS A 341 4.77 14.54 12.33
CA LYS A 341 5.24 15.91 12.58
C LYS A 341 5.14 16.74 11.31
N LEU A 342 5.58 16.20 10.17
CA LEU A 342 5.40 16.87 8.88
C LEU A 342 3.92 17.22 8.63
N SER A 343 3.00 16.30 8.90
CA SER A 343 1.56 16.55 8.77
C SER A 343 1.05 17.66 9.70
N SER A 344 1.68 17.87 10.87
CA SER A 344 1.35 18.95 11.80
C SER A 344 1.90 20.32 11.38
N LEU A 345 2.99 20.34 10.62
CA LEU A 345 3.58 21.57 10.05
C LEU A 345 2.79 22.09 8.84
N MET A 346 1.97 21.24 8.24
CA MET A 346 1.12 21.63 7.12
C MET A 346 -0.14 22.35 7.64
N PRO A 347 -0.50 23.51 7.07
CA PRO A 347 -1.62 24.30 7.57
C PRO A 347 -2.90 23.47 7.53
N ALA A 348 -3.45 23.20 8.72
CA ALA A 348 -4.81 22.71 8.85
C ALA A 348 -5.74 23.86 8.48
N SER A 349 -6.11 23.96 7.20
CA SER A 349 -7.21 24.87 6.86
C SER A 349 -8.50 24.25 7.43
N PRO A 350 -9.20 24.92 8.36
CA PRO A 350 -10.47 24.44 8.85
C PRO A 350 -11.43 24.38 7.66
N SER A 351 -11.98 23.20 7.39
CA SER A 351 -13.14 23.08 6.51
C SER A 351 -14.26 23.95 7.11
N SER A 352 -14.54 25.08 6.47
CA SER A 352 -15.53 26.11 6.87
C SER A 352 -16.99 25.65 6.83
N ARG A 353 -17.27 24.36 6.96
CA ARG A 353 -18.65 23.86 7.17
C ARG A 353 -18.79 23.40 8.62
N GLN A 354 -19.43 24.24 9.43
CA GLN A 354 -20.24 23.73 10.54
C GLN A 354 -21.15 22.64 9.98
N LEU A 355 -21.07 21.46 10.59
CA LEU A 355 -21.95 20.34 10.29
C LEU A 355 -23.39 20.75 10.63
N PRO A 356 -24.38 20.58 9.74
CA PRO A 356 -25.73 20.33 10.20
C PRO A 356 -25.66 19.04 11.03
N ALA A 357 -26.32 19.04 12.20
CA ALA A 357 -26.50 17.84 12.98
C ALA A 357 -27.04 16.73 12.06
N LEU A 358 -26.28 15.65 11.89
CA LEU A 358 -26.76 14.44 11.24
C LEU A 358 -27.94 13.96 12.08
N GLN A 359 -29.15 14.03 11.53
CA GLN A 359 -30.32 13.37 12.11
C GLN A 359 -29.93 11.93 12.43
N GLU A 360 -30.12 11.58 13.69
CA GLU A 360 -30.09 10.20 14.16
C GLU A 360 -30.96 9.38 13.22
N VAL A 361 -30.34 8.42 12.51
CA VAL A 361 -31.09 7.30 11.97
C VAL A 361 -31.51 6.50 13.18
N ILE A 362 -32.69 6.83 13.70
CA ILE A 362 -33.43 6.05 14.66
C ILE A 362 -33.57 4.67 14.01
N HIS A 363 -32.86 3.69 14.57
CA HIS A 363 -33.17 2.29 14.35
C HIS A 363 -34.51 2.03 15.02
N ASP A 364 -35.59 2.26 14.28
CA ASP A 364 -36.87 1.66 14.65
C ASP A 364 -36.76 0.15 14.39
N LYS A 365 -37.07 -0.57 15.45
CA LYS A 365 -37.19 -2.02 15.52
C LYS A 365 -38.39 -2.47 14.70
N ALA A 366 -38.19 -3.48 13.85
CA ALA A 366 -39.10 -4.59 13.61
C ALA A 366 -38.32 -5.73 12.94
#